data_AF-A0A7V2ZMV7-F1
#
_entry.id   AF-A0A7V2ZMV7-F1
#
_cell.length_a   1.000
_cell.length_b   1.000
_cell.length_c   1.000
_cell.angle_alpha   90.00
_cell.angle_beta   90.00
_cell.angle_gamma   90.00
#
_symmetry.space_group_name_H-M   'P 1'
#
loop_
_entity.id
_entity.type
_entity.pdbx_description
1 polymer ?
#
loop_
_entity_poly.entity_id
_entity_poly.type
_entity_poly.pdbx_seq_one_letter_code
_entity_poly.pdbx_strand_id
1 'polypeptide(L)' 'MKAKIIIMLILIGIFILFVIQNIEVVNIHFLFFSFPISQVLLLFIVFAVGVIVGMMLPGLLSDKKQPIKAEDK' A
#
# COMPACT_ATOMS: atom_id res chain seq x y z
N MET A 1 -16.33 -21.86 11.99
CA MET A 1 -16.69 -21.80 10.55
C MET A 1 -17.68 -20.68 10.24
N LYS A 2 -18.85 -20.62 10.90
CA LYS A 2 -19.87 -19.57 10.65
C LYS A 2 -19.37 -18.14 10.84
N ALA A 3 -18.62 -17.86 11.91
CA ALA A 3 -18.04 -16.53 12.15
C ALA A 3 -17.04 -16.09 11.06
N LYS A 4 -16.19 -17.00 10.56
CA LYS A 4 -15.27 -16.70 9.44
C LYS A 4 -16.03 -16.30 8.18
N ILE A 5 -17.13 -17.00 7.88
CA ILE A 5 -17.99 -16.70 6.72
C ILE A 5 -18.67 -15.33 6.90
N ILE A 6 -19.21 -15.05 8.09
CA ILE A 6 -19.84 -13.74 8.39
C ILE A 6 -18.83 -12.60 8.24
N ILE A 7 -17.63 -12.76 8.82
CA ILE A 7 -16.55 -11.77 8.71
C ILE A 7 -16.14 -11.55 7.25
N MET A 8 -16.01 -12.63 6.47
CA MET A 8 -15.70 -12.55 5.04
C MET A 8 -16.79 -11.79 4.27
N LEU A 9 -18.06 -12.05 4.57
CA LEU A 9 -19.19 -11.34 3.96
C LEU A 9 -19.17 -9.84 4.27
N ILE A 10 -18.87 -9.49 5.54
CA ILE A 10 -18.73 -8.10 5.97
C ILE A 10 -17.57 -7.43 5.23
N LEU A 11 -16.40 -8.09 5.15
CA LEU A 11 -15.24 -7.58 4.43
C LEU A 11 -15.54 -7.33 2.96
N ILE A 12 -16.22 -8.27 2.29
CA ILE A 12 -16.64 -8.11 0.89
C ILE A 12 -17.60 -6.92 0.76
N GLY A 13 -18.59 -6.80 1.65
CA GLY A 13 -19.53 -5.67 1.64
C GLY A 13 -18.84 -4.32 1.80
N ILE A 14 -17.91 -4.22 2.76
CA ILE A 14 -17.10 -3.02 2.97
C ILE A 14 -16.23 -2.72 1.74
N PHE A 15 -15.64 -3.74 1.14
CA PHE A 15 -14.81 -3.59 -0.06
C PHE A 15 -15.63 -3.06 -1.25
N ILE A 16 -16.84 -3.58 -1.46
CA ILE A 16 -17.75 -3.10 -2.50
C ILE A 16 -18.13 -1.65 -2.24
N LEU A 17 -18.50 -1.29 -1.00
CA LEU A 17 -18.81 0.09 -0.64
C LEU A 17 -17.63 1.02 -0.86
N PHE A 18 -16.42 0.59 -0.50
CA PHE A 18 -15.19 1.33 -0.78
C PHE A 18 -15.02 1.58 -2.28
N VAL A 19 -15.19 0.55 -3.12
CA VAL A 19 -15.06 0.72 -4.59
C VAL A 19 -16.10 1.69 -5.13
N ILE A 20 -17.38 1.54 -4.76
CA ILE A 20 -18.47 2.40 -5.24
C ILE A 20 -18.25 3.85 -4.82
N GLN A 21 -17.83 4.08 -3.57
CA GLN A 21 -17.58 5.44 -3.07
C GLN A 21 -16.39 6.12 -3.75
N ASN A 22 -15.47 5.36 -4.33
CA ASN A 22 -14.25 5.90 -4.92
C ASN A 22 -14.22 5.74 -6.46
N ILE A 23 -15.33 5.38 -7.10
CA ILE A 23 -15.35 5.15 -8.56
C ILE A 23 -15.25 6.45 -9.37
N GLU A 24 -15.47 7.59 -8.72
CA GLU A 24 -15.40 8.92 -9.31
C GLU A 24 -14.06 9.13 -10.04
N VAL A 25 -14.14 9.78 -11.21
CA VAL A 25 -12.98 10.12 -12.02
C VAL A 25 -12.44 11.45 -11.55
N VAL A 26 -11.18 11.45 -11.13
CA VAL A 26 -10.44 12.64 -10.71
C VAL A 26 -9.40 13.00 -11.76
N ASN A 27 -9.19 14.30 -11.97
CA ASN A 27 -8.12 14.78 -12.84
C ASN A 27 -6.86 15.01 -12.01
N ILE A 28 -5.81 14.26 -12.30
CA ILE A 28 -4.50 14.47 -11.68
C ILE A 28 -3.74 15.48 -12.53
N HIS A 29 -3.18 16.49 -11.87
CA HIS A 29 -2.24 17.42 -12.47
C HIS A 29 -0.84 17.08 -11.94
N PHE A 30 0.07 16.66 -12.81
CA PHE A 30 1.44 16.33 -12.44
C PHE A 30 2.44 17.05 -13.34
N LEU A 31 3.27 17.91 -12.75
CA LEU A 31 4.26 18.77 -13.40
C LEU A 31 3.71 19.57 -14.59
N PHE A 32 3.71 18.96 -15.79
CA PHE A 32 3.29 19.59 -17.05
C PHE A 32 2.15 18.85 -17.76
N PHE A 33 1.64 17.76 -17.18
CA PHE A 33 0.57 16.96 -17.78
C PHE A 33 -0.59 16.80 -16.82
N SER A 34 -1.75 16.49 -17.39
CA SER A 34 -2.94 16.22 -16.61
C SER A 34 -3.72 15.13 -17.29
N PHE A 35 -4.26 14.21 -16.50
CA PHE A 35 -5.02 13.09 -17.04
C PHE A 35 -6.10 12.64 -16.05
N PRO A 36 -7.24 12.17 -16.57
CA PRO A 36 -8.30 11.61 -15.76
C PRO A 36 -7.98 10.17 -15.36
N ILE A 37 -8.26 9.82 -14.10
CA ILE A 37 -8.16 8.46 -13.58
C ILE A 37 -9.25 8.23 -12.54
N SER A 38 -9.74 6.99 -12.39
CA SER A 38 -10.65 6.68 -11.28
C SER A 38 -9.93 6.76 -9.94
N GLN A 39 -10.58 7.31 -8.92
CA GLN A 39 -9.99 7.46 -7.60
C GLN A 39 -9.66 6.10 -6.95
N VAL A 40 -10.46 5.05 -7.19
CA VAL A 40 -10.11 3.67 -6.80
C VAL A 40 -8.76 3.26 -7.39
N LEU A 41 -8.55 3.47 -8.70
CA LEU A 41 -7.32 3.06 -9.34
C LEU A 41 -6.12 3.86 -8.81
N LEU A 42 -6.30 5.17 -8.60
CA LEU A 42 -5.30 6.02 -7.97
C LEU A 42 -4.90 5.51 -6.58
N LEU A 43 -5.87 5.17 -5.73
CA LEU A 43 -5.62 4.63 -4.38
C LEU A 43 -4.79 3.35 -4.43
N PHE A 44 -5.13 2.42 -5.34
CA PHE A 44 -4.36 1.18 -5.51
C PHE A 44 -2.94 1.43 -6.01
N ILE A 45 -2.74 2.36 -6.95
CA ILE A 45 -1.40 2.72 -7.45
C ILE A 45 -0.55 3.32 -6.31
N VAL A 46 -1.08 4.30 -5.58
CA VAL A 46 -0.36 4.94 -4.47
C VAL A 46 -0.03 3.92 -3.38
N PHE A 47 -0.97 3.03 -3.04
CA PHE A 47 -0.73 1.95 -2.09
C PHE A 47 0.38 1.01 -2.56
N ALA A 48 0.34 0.55 -3.81
CA ALA A 48 1.36 -0.35 -4.37
C ALA A 48 2.75 0.30 -4.37
N VAL A 49 2.85 1.57 -4.78
CA VAL A 49 4.09 2.35 -4.72
C VAL A 49 4.59 2.46 -3.27
N GLY A 50 3.71 2.79 -2.33
CA GLY A 50 4.05 2.87 -0.91
C GLY A 50 4.58 1.55 -0.34
N VAL A 51 3.96 0.42 -0.71
CA VAL A 51 4.40 -0.94 -0.32
C VAL A 51 5.77 -1.26 -0.91
N ILE A 52 5.99 -0.98 -2.20
CA ILE A 52 7.28 -1.21 -2.86
C ILE A 52 8.38 -0.37 -2.18
N VAL A 53 8.15 0.94 -2.03
CA VAL A 53 9.11 1.85 -1.37
C VAL A 53 9.38 1.39 0.07
N GLY A 54 8.34 1.02 0.81
CA GLY A 54 8.45 0.52 2.18
C GLY A 54 9.25 -0.78 2.29
N MET A 55 9.11 -1.70 1.35
CA MET A 55 9.91 -2.93 1.30
C MET A 55 11.37 -2.69 0.94
N MET A 56 11.66 -1.66 0.13
CA MET A 56 13.03 -1.28 -0.22
C MET A 56 13.74 -0.56 0.93
N LEU A 57 12.99 0.13 1.80
CA LEU A 57 13.50 0.99 2.86
C LEU A 57 14.53 0.31 3.79
N PRO A 58 14.33 -0.92 4.30
CA PRO A 58 15.33 -1.60 5.13
C PRO A 58 16.64 -1.89 4.39
N GLY A 59 16.61 -2.15 3.08
CA GLY A 59 17.82 -2.38 2.28
C GLY A 59 18.64 -1.11 2.05
N LEU A 60 17.99 0.06 2.03
CA LEU A 60 18.64 1.37 1.89
C LEU A 60 19.14 1.95 3.23
N LEU A 61 18.44 1.67 4.33
CA LEU A 61 18.74 2.21 5.66
C LEU A 61 19.41 1.21 6.61
N SER A 62 19.73 -0.01 6.16
CA SER A 62 20.50 -0.97 6.97
C SER A 62 21.95 -0.51 7.10
N ASP A 63 22.18 0.38 8.06
CA ASP A 63 23.50 0.67 8.57
C ASP A 63 24.01 -0.61 9.26
N LYS A 64 24.97 -1.27 8.60
CA LYS A 64 25.53 -2.56 9.02
C LYS A 64 26.28 -2.36 10.34
N LYS A 65 25.59 -2.41 11.49
CA LYS A 65 26.24 -2.59 12.79
C LYS A 65 26.85 -4.00 12.79
N GLN A 66 28.11 -4.07 12.38
CA GLN A 66 28.92 -5.27 12.53
C GLN A 66 28.94 -5.63 14.03
N PRO A 67 28.59 -6.86 14.43
CA PRO A 67 28.82 -7.29 15.78
C PRO A 67 30.33 -7.30 15.99
N ILE A 68 30.82 -6.42 16.88
CA ILE A 68 32.20 -6.45 17.34
C ILE A 68 32.41 -7.83 17.95
N LYS A 69 33.15 -8.68 17.25
CA LYS A 69 33.53 -10.02 17.71
C LYS A 69 34.42 -9.80 18.92
N ALA A 70 33.89 -10.05 20.12
CA ALA A 70 34.68 -10.07 21.33
C ALA A 70 35.79 -11.11 21.12
N GLU A 71 37.03 -10.64 20.98
CA GLU A 71 38.21 -11.48 20.98
C GLU A 71 38.29 -12.17 22.33
N ASP A 72 38.16 -13.49 22.28
CA ASP A 72 38.52 -14.44 23.32
C ASP A 72 40.02 -14.26 23.64
N LYS A 73 40.32 -13.81 24.87
CA LYS A 73 41.64 -13.83 25.49
C LYS A 73 41.52 -14.16 26.97
#